data_AF-A0A9J6DRM0-F1
#
_entry.id   AF-A0A9J6DRM0-F1
#
_cell.length_a   1.000
_cell.length_b   1.000
_cell.length_c   1.000
_cell.angle_alpha   90.00
_cell.angle_beta   90.00
_cell.angle_gamma   90.00
#
_symmetry.space_group_name_H-M   'P 1'
#
loop_
_entity.id
_entity.type
_entity.pdbx_description
1 polymer ?
#
loop_
_entity_poly.entity_id
_entity_poly.type
_entity_poly.pdbx_seq_one_letter_code
_entity_poly.pdbx_strand_id
1 'polypeptide(L)'
;MNPEYNKGRRAASVRAIIDLHANDAYVRKIRIRCFPAHAGNASESNDNHNETAHAAARALTNHAPATDHTTWFEANDRMTDYNDLTNAYRLARRNSPFPHPRLGRAEAVLLRQFQTLPSPALMHRMYPETYPTDKRKFCRRETADHTHIL
;
A
#
# COMPACT_ATOMS: atom_id res chain seq x y z
N MET A 1 -20.36 -9.75 -34.78
CA MET A 1 -19.21 -9.50 -33.87
C MET A 1 -17.98 -10.14 -34.52
N ASN A 2 -16.97 -9.35 -34.87
CA ASN A 2 -15.80 -9.81 -35.62
C ASN A 2 -14.89 -10.68 -34.72
N PRO A 3 -14.56 -11.94 -35.08
CA PRO A 3 -13.83 -12.89 -34.22
C PRO A 3 -12.40 -12.48 -33.86
N GLU A 4 -11.86 -11.41 -34.46
CA GLU A 4 -10.49 -10.96 -34.23
C GLU A 4 -10.25 -10.22 -32.90
N TYR A 5 -11.30 -9.74 -32.21
CA TYR A 5 -11.14 -8.93 -30.99
C TYR A 5 -10.65 -9.69 -29.74
N ASN A 6 -10.53 -11.02 -29.79
CA ASN A 6 -10.13 -11.85 -28.64
C ASN A 6 -8.65 -12.29 -28.65
N LYS A 7 -7.80 -11.67 -29.48
CA LYS A 7 -6.36 -11.98 -29.59
C LYS A 7 -5.47 -11.19 -28.61
N GLY A 8 -6.01 -10.70 -27.49
CA GLY A 8 -5.19 -10.09 -26.43
C GLY A 8 -4.36 -11.14 -25.67
N ARG A 9 -3.13 -10.80 -25.29
CA ARG A 9 -2.29 -11.64 -24.41
C ARG A 9 -3.08 -12.01 -23.16
N ARG A 10 -3.45 -13.28 -23.02
CA ARG A 10 -3.95 -13.80 -21.74
C ARG A 10 -2.84 -13.62 -20.70
N ALA A 11 -3.12 -12.91 -19.61
CA ALA A 11 -2.18 -12.78 -18.51
C ALA A 11 -1.80 -14.18 -18.00
N ALA A 12 -0.52 -14.41 -17.69
CA ALA A 12 0.00 -15.72 -17.28
C ALA A 12 -0.79 -16.33 -16.09
N SER A 13 -1.30 -15.48 -15.21
CA SER A 13 -2.15 -15.82 -14.08
C SER A 13 -3.50 -16.44 -14.48
N VAL A 14 -4.13 -15.98 -15.57
CA VAL A 14 -5.39 -16.56 -16.07
C VAL A 14 -5.17 -17.98 -16.60
N ARG A 15 -4.01 -18.23 -17.21
CA ARG A 15 -3.66 -19.54 -17.76
C ARG A 15 -3.45 -20.57 -16.66
N ALA A 16 -2.72 -20.21 -15.60
CA ALA A 16 -2.49 -21.06 -14.44
C ALA A 16 -3.79 -21.50 -13.73
N ILE A 17 -4.79 -20.61 -13.62
CA ILE A 17 -6.08 -20.94 -12.99
C ILE A 17 -6.89 -21.92 -13.83
N ILE A 18 -6.86 -21.77 -15.17
CA ILE A 18 -7.53 -22.70 -16.08
C ILE A 18 -6.91 -24.09 -15.98
N ASP A 19 -5.58 -24.17 -15.97
CA ASP A 19 -4.85 -25.43 -15.90
C ASP A 19 -5.07 -26.14 -14.55
N LEU A 20 -5.20 -25.40 -13.45
CA LEU A 20 -5.48 -25.95 -12.11
C LEU A 20 -6.83 -26.68 -12.03
N HIS A 21 -7.85 -26.18 -12.75
CA HIS A 21 -9.21 -26.72 -12.71
C HIS A 21 -9.52 -27.64 -13.90
N ALA A 22 -8.55 -27.93 -14.76
CA ALA A 22 -8.75 -28.74 -15.96
C ALA A 22 -9.03 -30.23 -15.67
N ASN A 23 -8.68 -30.72 -14.47
CA ASN A 23 -8.76 -32.14 -14.10
C ASN A 23 -9.90 -32.51 -13.13
N ASP A 24 -10.75 -31.55 -12.74
CA ASP A 24 -11.90 -31.86 -11.89
C ASP A 24 -13.01 -32.52 -12.73
N ALA A 25 -13.33 -33.78 -12.41
CA ALA A 25 -14.26 -34.63 -13.17
C ALA A 25 -15.75 -34.18 -13.10
N TYR A 26 -16.04 -33.03 -12.51
CA TYR A 26 -17.38 -32.44 -12.39
C TYR A 26 -17.40 -30.93 -12.71
N VAL A 27 -16.54 -30.46 -13.61
CA VAL A 27 -16.49 -29.03 -13.96
C VAL A 27 -17.67 -28.69 -14.86
N ARG A 28 -18.69 -28.04 -14.28
CA ARG A 28 -19.65 -27.22 -15.04
C ARG A 28 -18.87 -26.41 -16.07
N LYS A 29 -19.31 -26.35 -17.33
CA LYS A 29 -18.59 -25.63 -18.39
C LYS A 29 -18.39 -24.15 -18.00
N ILE A 30 -17.22 -23.80 -17.46
CA ILE A 30 -16.88 -22.43 -17.05
C ILE A 30 -16.43 -21.65 -18.29
N ARG A 31 -17.06 -20.50 -18.54
CA ARG A 31 -16.66 -19.55 -19.58
C ARG A 31 -16.15 -18.27 -18.95
N ILE A 32 -14.83 -18.06 -18.97
CA ILE A 32 -14.21 -16.82 -18.51
C ILE A 32 -14.36 -15.76 -19.61
N ARG A 33 -14.87 -14.58 -19.23
CA ARG A 33 -15.00 -13.41 -20.10
C ARG A 33 -14.24 -12.25 -19.48
N CYS A 34 -13.56 -11.46 -20.30
CA CYS A 34 -12.84 -10.28 -19.87
C CYS A 34 -13.55 -9.04 -20.40
N PHE A 35 -13.82 -8.08 -19.52
CA PHE A 35 -14.37 -6.78 -19.87
C PHE A 35 -13.32 -5.70 -19.57
N PRO A 36 -13.17 -4.67 -20.42
CA PRO A 36 -12.37 -3.50 -20.06
C PRO A 36 -12.92 -2.83 -18.80
N ALA A 37 -12.03 -2.17 -18.04
CA ALA A 37 -12.45 -1.35 -16.91
C ALA A 37 -13.33 -0.18 -17.39
N HIS A 38 -14.38 0.16 -16.63
CA HIS A 38 -15.30 1.27 -16.91
C HIS A 38 -15.99 1.18 -18.27
N ALA A 39 -16.19 -0.04 -18.79
CA ALA A 39 -16.85 -0.27 -20.07
C ALA A 39 -18.38 -0.04 -20.03
N GLY A 40 -18.95 0.29 -18.87
CA GLY A 40 -20.40 0.43 -18.68
C GLY A 40 -21.16 -0.83 -19.09
N ASN A 41 -22.38 -0.68 -19.59
CA ASN A 41 -23.13 -1.80 -20.19
C ASN A 41 -22.56 -2.13 -21.57
N ALA A 42 -21.75 -3.17 -21.64
CA ALA A 42 -21.04 -3.58 -22.85
C ALA A 42 -21.94 -4.28 -23.90
N SER A 43 -23.15 -4.74 -23.54
CA SER A 43 -24.11 -5.38 -24.44
C SER A 43 -25.51 -5.47 -23.83
N GLU A 44 -26.57 -5.30 -24.63
CA GLU A 44 -27.96 -5.54 -24.23
C GLU A 44 -28.25 -7.01 -23.87
N SER A 45 -27.44 -7.95 -24.38
CA SER A 45 -27.65 -9.39 -24.15
C SER A 45 -26.77 -9.97 -23.05
N ASN A 46 -25.80 -9.20 -22.53
CA ASN A 46 -24.88 -9.69 -21.51
C ASN A 46 -24.65 -8.61 -20.47
N ASP A 47 -25.18 -8.85 -19.27
CA ASP A 47 -24.98 -7.98 -18.12
C ASP A 47 -23.48 -7.91 -17.76
N ASN A 48 -22.93 -6.70 -17.79
CA ASN A 48 -21.57 -6.44 -17.38
C ASN A 48 -21.54 -6.11 -15.89
N HIS A 49 -21.27 -7.12 -15.06
CA HIS A 49 -21.13 -6.94 -13.61
C HIS A 49 -19.72 -6.50 -13.17
N ASN A 50 -18.84 -6.09 -14.09
CA ASN A 50 -17.47 -5.68 -13.75
C ASN A 50 -17.45 -4.50 -12.78
N GLU A 51 -18.29 -3.48 -12.99
CA GLU A 51 -18.38 -2.32 -12.09
C GLU A 51 -18.94 -2.70 -10.71
N THR A 52 -19.95 -3.58 -10.68
CA THR A 52 -20.51 -4.11 -9.41
C THR A 52 -19.48 -4.90 -8.62
N ALA A 53 -18.73 -5.78 -9.29
CA ALA A 53 -17.65 -6.55 -8.67
C ALA A 53 -16.51 -5.63 -8.19
N HIS A 54 -16.17 -4.60 -8.97
CA HIS A 54 -15.18 -3.60 -8.58
C HIS A 54 -15.62 -2.83 -7.33
N ALA A 55 -16.86 -2.34 -7.28
CA ALA A 55 -17.42 -1.64 -6.12
C ALA A 55 -17.40 -2.53 -4.86
N ALA A 56 -17.82 -3.80 -4.98
CA ALA A 56 -17.79 -4.75 -3.88
C ALA A 56 -16.37 -5.05 -3.37
N ALA A 57 -15.40 -5.22 -4.28
CA ALA A 57 -14.01 -5.44 -3.92
C ALA A 57 -13.40 -4.23 -3.19
N ARG A 58 -13.72 -3.01 -3.64
CA ARG A 58 -13.30 -1.77 -2.96
C ARG A 58 -13.89 -1.65 -1.54
N ALA A 59 -15.16 -2.03 -1.38
CA ALA A 59 -15.82 -2.03 -0.08
C ALA A 59 -15.16 -3.03 0.89
N LEU A 60 -14.79 -4.22 0.42
CA LEU A 60 -14.10 -5.25 1.23
C LEU A 60 -12.67 -4.87 1.62
N THR A 61 -12.01 -4.00 0.87
CA THR A 61 -10.64 -3.53 1.15
C THR A 61 -10.59 -2.32 2.10
N ASN A 62 -11.69 -2.03 2.81
CA ASN A 62 -11.83 -0.95 3.79
C ASN A 62 -11.53 0.46 3.23
N HIS A 63 -11.75 0.70 1.93
CA HIS A 63 -11.51 2.00 1.32
C HIS A 63 -12.75 2.92 1.21
N ALA A 64 -13.98 2.40 1.36
CA ALA A 64 -15.23 3.17 1.57
C ALA A 64 -16.46 2.22 1.63
N PRO A 65 -17.56 2.57 2.31
CA PRO A 65 -18.82 1.83 2.21
C PRO A 65 -19.45 1.95 0.80
N ALA A 66 -20.04 0.86 0.29
CA ALA A 66 -20.56 0.73 -1.09
C ALA A 66 -21.71 1.69 -1.46
N THR A 67 -22.34 2.34 -0.48
CA THR A 67 -23.48 3.25 -0.66
C THR A 67 -23.12 4.71 -0.42
N ASP A 68 -21.91 5.00 0.03
CA ASP A 68 -21.53 6.34 0.43
C ASP A 68 -20.67 6.93 -0.68
N HIS A 69 -21.35 7.48 -1.69
CA HIS A 69 -20.77 8.56 -2.48
C HIS A 69 -20.64 9.77 -1.55
N THR A 70 -19.70 9.69 -0.60
CA THR A 70 -19.41 10.80 0.29
C THR A 70 -18.91 11.91 -0.63
N THR A 71 -19.74 12.95 -0.77
CA THR A 71 -19.45 14.21 -1.49
C THR A 71 -18.14 14.88 -1.03
N TRP A 72 -17.51 14.35 0.01
CA TRP A 72 -16.15 14.66 0.43
C TRP A 72 -15.09 14.50 -0.67
N PHE A 73 -15.29 13.58 -1.63
CA PHE A 73 -14.42 13.44 -2.81
C PHE A 73 -14.71 14.46 -3.93
N GLU A 74 -15.78 15.24 -3.85
CA GLU A 74 -16.07 16.33 -4.78
C GLU A 74 -15.45 17.66 -4.32
N ALA A 75 -15.21 17.82 -3.01
CA ALA A 75 -14.64 19.03 -2.42
C ALA A 75 -13.10 19.02 -2.35
N ASN A 76 -12.46 17.86 -2.44
CA ASN A 76 -11.01 17.74 -2.43
C ASN A 76 -10.48 17.43 -3.82
N ASP A 77 -9.36 18.06 -4.18
CA ASP A 77 -8.67 17.77 -5.44
C ASP A 77 -8.43 16.26 -5.55
N ARG A 78 -8.94 15.67 -6.64
CA ARG A 78 -8.77 14.24 -6.85
C ARG A 78 -7.30 13.98 -7.08
N MET A 79 -6.72 13.21 -6.17
CA MET A 79 -5.36 12.70 -6.26
C MET A 79 -5.25 11.65 -7.38
N THR A 80 -5.24 12.12 -8.62
CA THR A 80 -5.24 11.29 -9.83
C THR A 80 -3.84 11.14 -10.43
N ASP A 81 -2.94 12.09 -10.14
CA ASP A 81 -1.56 11.99 -10.57
C ASP A 81 -0.74 11.03 -9.69
N TYR A 82 0.20 10.35 -10.33
CA TYR A 82 1.12 9.43 -9.65
C TYR A 82 1.97 10.16 -8.61
N ASN A 83 2.36 11.41 -8.89
CA ASN A 83 3.11 12.24 -7.95
C ASN A 83 2.28 12.54 -6.70
N ASP A 84 1.01 12.88 -6.85
CA ASP A 84 0.15 13.23 -5.72
C ASP A 84 -0.12 12.00 -4.84
N LEU A 85 -0.39 10.84 -5.45
CA LEU A 85 -0.55 9.56 -4.74
C LEU A 85 0.70 9.22 -3.93
N THR A 86 1.87 9.28 -4.55
CA THR A 86 3.13 8.95 -3.87
C THR A 86 3.47 9.95 -2.76
N ASN A 87 3.20 11.24 -2.97
CA ASN A 87 3.37 12.27 -1.94
C ASN A 87 2.42 12.06 -0.76
N ALA A 88 1.16 11.71 -1.00
CA ALA A 88 0.21 11.42 0.07
C ALA A 88 0.64 10.22 0.91
N TYR A 89 1.04 9.12 0.28
CA TYR A 89 1.59 7.98 1.02
C TYR A 89 2.88 8.35 1.77
N ARG A 90 3.75 9.18 1.17
CA ARG A 90 4.98 9.66 1.81
C ARG A 90 4.69 10.53 3.04
N LEU A 91 3.66 11.38 2.98
CA LEU A 91 3.22 12.25 4.08
C LEU A 91 2.45 11.46 5.14
N ALA A 92 1.63 10.48 4.77
CA ALA A 92 0.87 9.64 5.69
C ALA A 92 1.78 8.74 6.54
N ARG A 93 2.90 8.25 5.98
CA ARG A 93 3.90 7.43 6.70
C ARG A 93 4.84 8.27 7.59
N ARG A 94 4.57 9.55 7.73
CA ARG A 94 5.54 10.52 8.24
C ARG A 94 5.24 10.84 9.70
N ASN A 95 5.93 10.15 10.60
CA ASN A 95 5.77 10.37 12.05
C ASN A 95 6.60 11.56 12.58
N SER A 96 7.55 12.07 11.81
CA SER A 96 8.47 13.14 12.23
C SER A 96 8.48 14.30 11.23
N PRO A 97 8.66 15.56 11.68
CA PRO A 97 8.60 16.75 10.84
C PRO A 97 9.69 16.77 9.74
N PHE A 98 9.56 17.66 8.75
CA PHE A 98 10.65 17.89 7.78
C PHE A 98 11.86 18.51 8.49
N PRO A 99 13.09 18.10 8.12
CA PRO A 99 14.27 18.85 8.50
C PRO A 99 14.10 20.30 8.04
N HIS A 100 14.50 21.25 8.87
CA HIS A 100 14.44 22.66 8.53
C HIS A 100 15.22 22.93 7.24
N PRO A 101 14.74 23.77 6.30
CA PRO A 101 15.40 23.98 5.00
C PRO A 101 16.85 24.50 5.07
N ARG A 102 17.22 25.10 6.20
CA ARG A 102 18.59 25.58 6.47
C ARG A 102 19.56 24.48 6.88
N LEU A 103 19.09 23.27 7.19
CA LEU A 103 19.94 22.14 7.54
C LEU A 103 20.53 21.54 6.26
N GLY A 104 21.84 21.28 6.29
CA GLY A 104 22.50 20.52 5.24
C GLY A 104 22.01 19.07 5.21
N ARG A 105 22.30 18.36 4.10
CA ARG A 105 21.89 16.95 3.96
C ARG A 105 22.42 16.06 5.09
N ALA A 106 23.67 16.26 5.52
CA ALA A 106 24.29 15.48 6.59
C ALA A 106 23.59 15.71 7.94
N GLU A 107 23.31 16.97 8.28
CA GLU A 107 22.61 17.33 9.52
C GLU A 107 21.16 16.84 9.52
N ALA A 108 20.49 16.92 8.36
CA ALA A 108 19.15 16.37 8.19
C ALA A 108 19.10 14.85 8.37
N VAL A 109 20.14 14.13 7.92
CA VAL A 109 20.28 12.68 8.14
C VAL A 109 20.51 12.38 9.63
N LEU A 110 21.42 13.09 10.29
CA LEU A 110 21.66 12.94 11.73
C LEU A 110 20.38 13.21 12.53
N LEU A 111 19.67 14.30 12.22
CA LEU A 111 18.39 14.61 12.86
C LEU A 111 17.38 13.47 12.68
N ARG A 112 17.32 12.87 11.48
CA ARG A 112 16.43 11.73 11.22
C ARG A 112 16.82 10.52 12.07
N GLN A 113 18.10 10.22 12.16
CA GLN A 113 18.62 9.13 12.97
C GLN A 113 18.29 9.33 14.46
N PHE A 114 18.46 10.55 14.99
CA PHE A 114 18.04 10.89 16.35
C PHE A 114 16.53 10.73 16.56
N GLN A 115 15.71 11.14 15.59
CA GLN A 115 14.25 11.05 15.67
C GLN A 115 13.73 9.60 15.57
N THR A 116 14.43 8.71 14.87
CA THR A 116 13.94 7.35 14.58
C THR A 116 14.64 6.24 15.37
N LEU A 117 15.85 6.48 15.89
CA LEU A 117 16.67 5.46 16.55
C LEU A 117 17.17 5.96 17.91
N PRO A 118 16.30 6.10 18.93
CA PRO A 118 16.78 6.47 20.25
C PRO A 118 17.77 5.41 20.77
N SER A 119 19.00 5.84 21.11
CA SER A 119 19.98 4.94 21.73
C SER A 119 19.63 4.72 23.20
N PRO A 120 19.84 3.51 23.77
CA PRO A 120 19.56 3.27 25.18
C PRO A 120 20.31 4.22 26.11
N ALA A 121 21.53 4.64 25.76
CA ALA A 121 22.25 5.66 26.52
C ALA A 121 21.53 7.02 26.54
N LEU A 122 20.96 7.44 25.40
CA LEU A 122 20.20 8.69 25.31
C LEU A 122 18.85 8.57 26.05
N MET A 123 18.18 7.42 25.95
CA MET A 123 16.92 7.18 26.66
C MET A 123 17.10 7.11 28.18
N HIS A 124 18.16 6.46 28.66
CA HIS A 124 18.52 6.46 30.09
C HIS A 124 18.80 7.88 30.60
N ARG A 125 19.49 8.70 29.79
CA ARG A 125 19.78 10.10 30.15
C ARG A 125 18.52 10.98 30.19
N MET A 126 17.58 10.80 29.26
CA MET A 126 16.35 11.60 29.20
C MET A 126 15.29 11.12 30.21
N TYR A 127 15.19 9.82 30.42
CA TYR A 127 14.15 9.17 31.22
C TYR A 127 14.74 8.03 32.07
N PRO A 128 15.54 8.33 33.10
CA PRO A 128 16.25 7.34 33.88
C PRO A 128 15.32 6.37 34.62
N GLU A 129 14.14 6.85 35.05
CA GLU A 129 13.13 6.04 35.73
C GLU A 129 12.52 4.96 34.82
N THR A 130 12.29 5.28 33.54
CA THR A 130 11.70 4.35 32.56
C THR A 130 12.75 3.45 31.93
N TYR A 131 13.97 3.95 31.77
CA TYR A 131 15.09 3.24 31.16
C TYR A 131 16.26 3.20 32.14
N PRO A 132 16.31 2.25 33.09
CA PRO A 132 17.31 2.25 34.18
C PRO A 132 18.73 1.86 33.74
N THR A 133 18.92 1.40 32.51
CA THR A 133 20.24 1.00 32.00
C THR A 133 20.52 1.59 30.63
N ASP A 134 21.74 2.09 30.46
CA ASP A 134 22.32 2.57 29.21
C ASP A 134 22.96 1.47 28.35
N LYS A 135 23.02 0.23 28.87
CA LYS A 135 23.66 -0.91 28.21
C LYS A 135 22.72 -1.64 27.25
N ARG A 136 23.26 -2.14 26.15
CA ARG A 136 22.51 -2.99 25.20
C ARG A 136 22.26 -4.37 25.82
N LYS A 137 21.03 -4.90 25.67
CA LYS A 137 20.66 -6.24 26.14
C LYS A 137 21.56 -7.37 25.62
N PHE A 138 22.08 -7.23 24.39
CA PHE A 138 22.92 -8.22 23.72
C PHE A 138 24.41 -8.13 24.09
N CYS A 139 24.99 -6.93 24.14
CA CYS A 139 26.44 -6.77 24.32
C CYS A 139 26.84 -6.67 25.79
N ARG A 140 25.96 -6.20 26.69
CA ARG A 140 26.10 -6.04 28.16
C ARG A 140 27.38 -5.38 28.71
N ARG A 141 28.36 -5.05 27.86
CA ARG A 141 29.70 -4.57 28.23
C ARG A 141 29.91 -3.09 27.94
N GLU A 142 29.35 -2.59 26.83
CA GLU A 142 29.53 -1.21 26.39
C GLU A 142 28.23 -0.40 26.56
N THR A 143 28.40 0.91 26.79
CA THR A 143 27.32 1.90 26.70
C THR A 143 26.74 1.85 25.29
N ALA A 144 25.42 1.64 25.18
CA ALA A 144 24.76 1.60 23.89
C ALA A 144 24.51 3.03 23.41
N ASP A 145 25.59 3.67 22.97
CA ASP A 145 25.53 4.93 22.25
C ASP A 145 25.08 4.70 20.80
N HIS A 146 24.90 5.79 20.05
CA HIS A 146 24.39 5.70 18.69
C HIS A 146 25.38 4.99 17.76
N THR A 147 26.69 5.15 17.99
CA THR A 147 27.76 4.49 17.23
C THR A 147 27.84 2.99 17.48
N HIS A 148 27.48 2.52 18.66
CA HIS A 148 27.48 1.09 19.02
C HIS A 148 26.25 0.35 18.45
N ILE A 149 25.20 1.08 18.04
CA ILE A 149 23.95 0.51 17.51
C ILE A 149 23.96 0.42 15.97
N LEU A 150 24.76 1.26 15.32
CA LEU A 150 24.96 1.30 13.87
C LEU A 150 26.05 0.32 13.42
#